data_AF-A0A2E0UIK3-F1
#
_entry.id   AF-A0A2E0UIK3-F1
#
_cell.length_a   1.000
_cell.length_b   1.000
_cell.length_c   1.000
_cell.angle_alpha   90.00
_cell.angle_beta   90.00
_cell.angle_gamma   90.00
#
_symmetry.space_group_name_H-M   'P 1'
#
loop_
_entity.id
_entity.type
_entity.pdbx_description
1 polymer ?
#
loop_
_entity_poly.entity_id
_entity_poly.type
_entity_poly.pdbx_seq_one_letter_code
_entity_poly.pdbx_strand_id
1 'polypeptide(L)'
;LGSEAEETVNFRIVSASNRRLEDAVGERSFREDLFYRLNGVILSIPPLRDRPSDIVPLATYFLNTSSRIYIDEDKTAPAFSPAAVSALQRHTWKGNVRELQHTVERAVVLSVGEEIEPAHLMLDLELDGDADLSTSHSYEQAKQEVLNSFQRKFICRVLERTEGNISKAAEECGLTRAAIQKMMRKLNIERSDFC
;
A
#
# COMPACT_ATOMS: atom_id res chain seq x y z
N LEU A 1 -34.67 -1.73 -25.33
CA LEU A 1 -35.58 -1.02 -24.41
C LEU A 1 -34.85 0.20 -23.89
N GLY A 2 -35.40 1.38 -24.15
CA GLY A 2 -34.99 2.66 -23.57
C GLY A 2 -36.27 3.47 -23.35
N SER A 3 -36.37 4.18 -22.23
CA SER A 3 -37.51 5.02 -21.87
C SER A 3 -37.12 6.49 -22.04
N GLU A 4 -38.05 7.32 -22.53
CA GLU A 4 -37.88 8.78 -22.66
C GLU A 4 -38.40 9.57 -21.44
N ALA A 5 -38.88 8.87 -20.40
CA ALA A 5 -39.43 9.51 -19.21
C ALA A 5 -38.33 10.04 -18.28
N GLU A 6 -38.45 11.31 -17.87
CA GLU A 6 -37.62 11.89 -16.81
C GLU A 6 -38.03 11.35 -15.44
N GLU A 7 -37.05 10.87 -14.67
CA GLU A 7 -37.26 10.33 -13.32
C GLU A 7 -36.64 11.26 -12.27
N THR A 8 -37.43 11.60 -11.26
CA THR A 8 -36.93 12.41 -10.14
C THR A 8 -36.15 11.53 -9.17
N VAL A 9 -34.89 11.88 -8.90
CA VAL A 9 -34.03 11.15 -7.97
C VAL A 9 -33.58 12.02 -6.80
N ASN A 10 -33.59 11.42 -5.60
CA ASN A 10 -33.05 12.01 -4.38
C ASN A 10 -31.74 11.28 -4.02
N PHE A 11 -30.65 12.03 -3.93
CA PHE A 11 -29.32 11.48 -3.65
C PHE A 11 -28.49 12.41 -2.78
N ARG A 12 -27.46 11.84 -2.15
CA ARG A 12 -26.40 12.57 -1.46
C ARG A 12 -25.10 12.40 -2.23
N ILE A 13 -24.46 13.50 -2.61
CA ILE A 13 -23.13 13.48 -3.25
C ILE A 13 -22.06 13.53 -2.17
N VAL A 14 -21.06 12.65 -2.29
CA VAL A 14 -19.78 12.74 -1.60
C VAL A 14 -18.70 12.72 -2.67
N SER A 15 -17.80 13.70 -2.66
CA SER A 15 -16.72 13.82 -3.62
C SER A 15 -15.38 13.98 -2.90
N ALA A 16 -14.29 13.59 -3.55
CA ALA A 16 -12.93 13.73 -3.03
C ALA A 16 -12.00 14.09 -4.18
N SER A 17 -11.08 15.02 -3.92
CA SER A 17 -10.06 15.47 -4.86
C SER A 17 -8.71 15.55 -4.15
N ASN A 18 -7.63 15.16 -4.85
CA ASN A 18 -6.26 15.40 -4.40
C ASN A 18 -5.71 16.76 -4.90
N ARG A 19 -6.46 17.46 -5.75
CA ARG A 19 -6.16 18.82 -6.22
C ARG A 19 -7.02 19.83 -5.47
N ARG A 20 -6.49 21.02 -5.25
CA ARG A 20 -7.27 22.18 -4.83
C ARG A 20 -8.19 22.58 -5.98
N LEU A 21 -9.49 22.48 -5.76
CA LEU A 21 -10.48 22.74 -6.80
C LEU A 21 -10.59 24.24 -7.08
N GLU A 22 -10.27 25.08 -6.09
CA GLU A 22 -10.14 26.53 -6.22
C GLU A 22 -9.14 26.90 -7.32
N ASP A 23 -7.95 26.30 -7.28
CA ASP A 23 -6.89 26.53 -8.27
C ASP A 23 -7.33 26.06 -9.67
N ALA A 24 -7.98 24.89 -9.74
CA ALA A 24 -8.49 24.31 -10.98
C ALA A 24 -9.62 25.15 -11.64
N VAL A 25 -10.44 25.83 -10.83
CA VAL A 25 -11.43 26.80 -11.34
C VAL A 25 -10.71 28.03 -11.91
N GLY A 26 -9.69 28.54 -11.23
CA GLY A 26 -8.85 29.64 -11.73
C GLY A 26 -8.16 29.33 -13.06
N GLU A 27 -7.70 28.08 -13.23
CA GLU A 27 -7.10 27.57 -14.47
C GLU A 27 -8.11 27.23 -15.58
N ARG A 28 -9.42 27.37 -15.33
CA ARG A 28 -10.51 26.95 -16.23
C ARG A 28 -10.49 25.46 -16.58
N SER A 29 -9.80 24.65 -15.79
CA SER A 29 -9.79 23.19 -15.92
C SER A 29 -10.94 22.54 -15.14
N PHE A 30 -11.61 23.32 -14.27
CA PHE A 30 -12.79 22.89 -13.53
C PHE A 30 -13.95 23.90 -13.65
N ARG A 31 -15.17 23.38 -13.72
CA ARG A 31 -16.39 24.19 -13.84
C ARG A 31 -16.74 24.87 -12.52
N GLU A 32 -16.84 26.18 -12.56
CA GLU A 32 -17.16 27.02 -11.40
C GLU A 32 -18.55 26.69 -10.81
N ASP A 33 -19.55 26.48 -11.64
CA ASP A 33 -20.92 26.17 -11.19
C ASP A 33 -21.01 24.79 -10.49
N LEU A 34 -20.20 23.83 -10.91
CA LEU A 34 -20.09 22.54 -10.25
C LEU A 34 -19.32 22.66 -8.93
N PHE A 35 -18.25 23.47 -8.89
CA PHE A 35 -17.49 23.71 -7.67
C PHE A 35 -18.39 24.22 -6.55
N TYR A 36 -19.19 25.26 -6.80
CA TYR A 36 -20.09 25.80 -5.77
C TYR A 36 -21.18 24.82 -5.32
N ARG A 37 -21.61 23.88 -6.17
CA ARG A 37 -22.59 22.84 -5.78
C ARG A 37 -21.97 21.71 -4.95
N LEU A 38 -20.69 21.40 -5.18
CA LEU A 38 -19.95 20.40 -4.42
C LEU A 38 -19.41 20.97 -3.10
N ASN A 39 -19.11 22.27 -3.08
CA ASN A 39 -18.41 22.94 -1.99
C ASN A 39 -19.33 23.37 -0.84
N GLY A 40 -20.14 22.45 -0.33
CA GLY A 40 -20.99 22.68 0.85
C GLY A 40 -20.23 22.54 2.17
N VAL A 41 -19.62 21.37 2.40
CA VAL A 41 -18.78 21.09 3.57
C VAL A 41 -17.48 20.43 3.10
N ILE A 42 -16.36 21.13 3.25
CA ILE A 42 -15.03 20.59 2.94
C ILE A 42 -14.46 19.92 4.19
N LEU A 43 -14.03 18.68 4.04
CA LEU A 43 -13.19 17.99 5.03
C LEU A 43 -11.77 17.88 4.48
N SER A 44 -10.84 18.63 5.08
CA SER A 44 -9.42 18.48 4.78
C SER A 44 -8.86 17.31 5.57
N ILE A 45 -8.28 16.33 4.88
CA ILE A 45 -7.66 15.16 5.50
C ILE A 45 -6.17 15.44 5.63
N PRO A 46 -5.63 15.69 6.85
CA PRO A 46 -4.19 15.93 7.00
C PRO A 46 -3.39 14.66 6.67
N PRO A 47 -2.22 14.80 6.03
CA PRO A 47 -1.32 13.69 5.71
C PRO A 47 -0.83 12.99 6.99
N LEU A 48 -0.33 11.77 6.86
CA LEU A 48 0.06 10.94 8.01
C LEU A 48 1.18 11.58 8.86
N ARG A 49 2.10 12.32 8.24
CA ARG A 49 3.15 13.08 8.94
C ARG A 49 2.64 14.11 9.96
N ASP A 50 1.43 14.63 9.77
CA ASP A 50 0.84 15.64 10.67
C ASP A 50 0.04 15.01 11.83
N ARG A 51 0.00 13.67 11.90
CA ARG A 51 -0.77 12.87 12.88
C ARG A 51 0.03 11.66 13.39
N PRO A 52 1.20 11.87 14.02
CA PRO A 52 2.12 10.79 14.39
C PRO A 52 1.52 9.79 15.39
N SER A 53 0.54 10.20 16.19
CA SER A 53 -0.22 9.32 17.09
C SER A 53 -0.96 8.19 16.37
N ASP A 54 -1.32 8.41 15.10
CA ASP A 54 -2.10 7.46 14.31
C ASP A 54 -1.22 6.38 13.66
N ILE A 55 0.11 6.57 13.61
CA ILE A 55 1.03 5.66 12.91
C ILE A 55 0.97 4.25 13.49
N VAL A 56 1.14 4.10 14.80
CA VAL A 56 1.17 2.77 15.43
C VAL A 56 -0.20 2.08 15.36
N PRO A 57 -1.33 2.70 15.72
CA PRO A 57 -2.65 2.09 15.57
C PRO A 57 -2.97 1.66 14.13
N LEU A 58 -2.64 2.49 13.14
CA LEU A 58 -2.84 2.15 11.73
C LEU A 58 -1.91 1.01 11.29
N ALA A 59 -0.64 1.04 11.70
CA ALA A 59 0.32 -0.02 11.40
C ALA A 59 -0.15 -1.36 11.96
N THR A 60 -0.62 -1.39 13.22
CA THR A 60 -1.20 -2.59 13.84
C THR A 60 -2.46 -3.07 13.13
N TYR A 61 -3.33 -2.16 12.68
CA TYR A 61 -4.51 -2.52 11.89
C TYR A 61 -4.11 -3.18 10.56
N PHE A 62 -3.16 -2.60 9.83
CA PHE A 62 -2.67 -3.15 8.57
C PHE A 62 -1.91 -4.45 8.76
N LEU A 63 -1.16 -4.60 9.85
CA LEU A 63 -0.49 -5.83 10.25
C LEU A 63 -1.52 -6.95 10.37
N ASN A 64 -2.53 -6.76 11.22
CA ASN A 64 -3.58 -7.76 11.45
C ASN A 64 -4.35 -8.12 10.16
N THR A 65 -4.68 -7.11 9.34
CA THR A 65 -5.41 -7.33 8.09
C THR A 65 -4.56 -8.06 7.08
N SER A 66 -3.26 -7.73 6.99
CA SER A 66 -2.33 -8.39 6.09
C SER A 66 -2.03 -9.81 6.56
N SER A 67 -1.83 -10.04 7.85
CA SER A 67 -1.58 -11.38 8.39
C SER A 67 -2.72 -12.34 8.08
N ARG A 68 -3.98 -11.91 8.19
CA ARG A 68 -5.15 -12.71 7.79
C ARG A 68 -5.18 -13.11 6.30
N ILE A 69 -4.51 -12.34 5.45
CA ILE A 69 -4.46 -12.61 4.00
C ILE A 69 -3.24 -13.48 3.66
N TYR A 70 -2.10 -13.21 4.30
CA TYR A 70 -0.81 -13.69 3.87
C TYR A 70 -0.28 -14.87 4.69
N ILE A 71 -0.54 -14.90 5.99
CA ILE A 71 0.00 -15.89 6.92
C ILE A 71 -0.97 -17.07 6.99
N ASP A 72 -0.42 -18.29 7.02
CA ASP A 72 -1.22 -19.51 7.19
C ASP A 72 -1.99 -19.46 8.52
N GLU A 73 -3.20 -20.03 8.57
CA GLU A 73 -4.05 -20.03 9.77
C GLU A 73 -3.40 -20.79 10.93
N ASP A 74 -2.53 -21.75 10.60
CA ASP A 74 -1.75 -22.53 11.58
C ASP A 74 -0.50 -21.78 12.10
N LYS A 75 -0.20 -20.60 11.56
CA LYS A 75 0.96 -19.78 11.93
C LYS A 75 0.54 -18.57 12.75
N THR A 76 1.41 -18.18 13.69
CA THR A 76 1.16 -16.99 14.50
C THR A 76 1.41 -15.74 13.65
N ALA A 77 0.51 -14.77 13.75
CA ALA A 77 0.70 -13.48 13.08
C ALA A 77 1.96 -12.79 13.66
N PRO A 78 2.81 -12.21 12.79
CA PRO A 78 4.01 -11.52 13.23
C PRO A 78 3.66 -10.29 14.07
N ALA A 79 4.48 -9.96 15.05
CA ALA A 79 4.40 -8.72 15.82
C ALA A 79 5.52 -7.76 15.42
N PHE A 80 5.34 -6.45 15.62
CA PHE A 80 6.46 -5.50 15.46
C PHE A 80 7.41 -5.60 16.64
N SER A 81 8.72 -5.69 16.37
CA SER A 81 9.72 -5.48 17.39
C SER A 81 9.67 -4.03 17.91
N PRO A 82 10.12 -3.75 19.15
CA PRO A 82 10.21 -2.38 19.65
C PRO A 82 11.05 -1.47 18.74
N ALA A 83 12.08 -2.03 18.10
CA ALA A 83 12.92 -1.32 17.14
C ALA A 83 12.14 -0.98 15.86
N ALA A 84 11.32 -1.89 15.35
CA ALA A 84 10.47 -1.65 14.19
C ALA A 84 9.39 -0.59 14.47
N VAL A 85 8.74 -0.63 15.64
CA VAL A 85 7.79 0.42 16.07
C VAL A 85 8.49 1.79 16.08
N SER A 86 9.69 1.84 16.66
CA SER A 86 10.46 3.08 16.72
C SER A 86 10.87 3.57 15.31
N ALA A 87 11.18 2.66 14.38
CA ALA A 87 11.49 3.01 12.99
C ALA A 87 10.25 3.58 12.26
N LEU A 88 9.07 2.97 12.44
CA LEU A 88 7.81 3.47 11.88
C LEU A 88 7.47 4.89 12.36
N GLN A 89 7.74 5.18 13.64
CA GLN A 89 7.48 6.49 14.25
C GLN A 89 8.46 7.58 13.81
N ARG A 90 9.72 7.21 13.55
CA ARG A 90 10.76 8.17 13.09
C ARG A 90 10.68 8.46 11.59
N HIS A 91 10.15 7.53 10.80
CA HIS A 91 10.09 7.71 9.36
C HIS A 91 9.16 8.85 8.96
N THR A 92 9.62 9.70 8.05
CA THR A 92 8.78 10.77 7.50
C THR A 92 7.89 10.19 6.41
N TRP A 93 6.65 9.90 6.77
CA TRP A 93 5.62 9.46 5.83
C TRP A 93 5.27 10.60 4.86
N LYS A 94 6.02 10.67 3.75
CA LYS A 94 5.83 11.66 2.69
C LYS A 94 4.50 11.40 1.96
N GLY A 95 4.12 10.12 1.84
CA GLY A 95 2.84 9.69 1.30
C GLY A 95 1.67 9.75 2.30
N ASN A 96 0.48 9.44 1.79
CA ASN A 96 -0.70 9.18 2.63
C ASN A 96 -0.55 7.81 3.33
N VAL A 97 -1.58 7.42 4.08
CA VAL A 97 -1.71 6.12 4.77
C VAL A 97 -1.41 4.90 3.88
N ARG A 98 -1.49 5.01 2.56
CA ARG A 98 -1.13 3.94 1.61
C ARG A 98 0.34 3.54 1.68
N GLU A 99 1.26 4.49 1.91
CA GLU A 99 2.69 4.17 2.04
C GLU A 99 2.93 3.26 3.26
N LEU A 100 2.29 3.60 4.39
CA LEU A 100 2.30 2.79 5.60
C LEU A 100 1.67 1.41 5.34
N GLN A 101 0.50 1.36 4.72
CA GLN A 101 -0.17 0.10 4.38
C GLN A 101 0.71 -0.82 3.54
N HIS A 102 1.31 -0.32 2.46
CA HIS A 102 2.18 -1.13 1.59
C HIS A 102 3.45 -1.57 2.31
N THR A 103 4.02 -0.71 3.15
CA THR A 103 5.20 -1.04 3.95
C THR A 103 4.91 -2.18 4.91
N VAL A 104 3.80 -2.12 5.63
CA VAL A 104 3.39 -3.18 6.56
C VAL A 104 2.99 -4.45 5.82
N GLU A 105 2.23 -4.36 4.73
CA GLU A 105 1.86 -5.51 3.89
C GLU A 105 3.10 -6.29 3.44
N ARG A 106 4.12 -5.58 2.97
CA ARG A 106 5.39 -6.18 2.54
C ARG A 106 6.16 -6.77 3.73
N ALA A 107 6.23 -6.06 4.85
CA ALA A 107 6.94 -6.54 6.04
C ALA A 107 6.35 -7.86 6.57
N VAL A 108 5.03 -8.04 6.50
CA VAL A 108 4.36 -9.30 6.85
C VAL A 108 4.81 -10.45 5.94
N VAL A 109 4.93 -10.21 4.65
CA VAL A 109 5.41 -11.22 3.70
C VAL A 109 6.89 -11.55 3.94
N LEU A 110 7.72 -10.53 4.17
CA LEU A 110 9.17 -10.68 4.31
C LEU A 110 9.59 -11.27 5.66
N SER A 111 8.79 -11.08 6.70
CA SER A 111 9.03 -11.69 8.01
C SER A 111 8.68 -13.17 8.06
N VAL A 112 7.97 -13.71 7.04
CA VAL A 112 7.68 -15.16 6.96
C VAL A 112 6.94 -15.68 8.22
N GLY A 113 6.17 -14.80 8.88
CA GLY A 113 5.46 -15.10 10.13
C GLY A 113 6.29 -14.95 11.41
N GLU A 114 7.53 -14.48 11.33
CA GLU A 114 8.39 -14.16 12.48
C GLU A 114 8.24 -12.69 12.92
N GLU A 115 8.99 -12.25 13.92
CA GLU A 115 8.95 -10.85 14.36
C GLU A 115 9.34 -9.87 13.24
N ILE A 116 8.57 -8.79 13.08
CA ILE A 116 8.88 -7.72 12.13
C ILE A 116 9.95 -6.82 12.75
N GLU A 117 11.17 -6.95 12.23
CA GLU A 117 12.30 -6.09 12.50
C GLU A 117 12.39 -4.89 11.54
N PRO A 118 13.17 -3.84 11.87
CA PRO A 118 13.37 -2.68 11.00
C PRO A 118 13.76 -3.03 9.55
N ALA A 119 14.59 -4.06 9.38
CA ALA A 119 15.05 -4.53 8.07
C ALA A 119 13.89 -5.00 7.18
N HIS A 120 12.82 -5.55 7.76
CA HIS A 120 11.63 -5.99 7.01
C HIS A 120 10.78 -4.81 6.52
N LEU A 121 10.84 -3.66 7.20
CA LEU A 121 10.13 -2.46 6.79
C LEU A 121 10.77 -1.80 5.55
N MET A 122 12.10 -1.94 5.42
CA MET A 122 12.90 -1.35 4.34
C MET A 122 12.70 0.17 4.23
N LEU A 123 12.66 0.84 5.38
CA LEU A 123 12.48 2.29 5.48
C LEU A 123 13.78 3.05 5.16
N ASP A 124 14.93 2.46 5.48
CA ASP A 124 16.27 3.06 5.36
C ASP A 124 16.79 3.16 3.91
N LEU A 125 15.95 2.92 2.90
CA LEU A 125 16.27 3.22 1.49
C LEU A 125 16.23 4.74 1.18
N GLU A 126 16.35 5.57 2.21
CA GLU A 126 16.65 7.00 2.08
C GLU A 126 18.08 7.14 1.54
N LEU A 127 18.24 7.04 0.22
CA LEU A 127 19.34 7.70 -0.46
C LEU A 127 19.13 9.20 -0.25
N ASP A 128 20.07 9.81 0.48
CA ASP A 128 20.19 11.26 0.71
C ASP A 128 19.70 12.06 -0.50
N GLY A 129 18.66 12.87 -0.31
CA GLY A 129 18.07 13.61 -1.41
C GLY A 129 16.97 14.55 -0.94
N ASP A 130 17.40 15.69 -0.39
CA ASP A 130 16.60 16.92 -0.32
C ASP A 130 16.37 17.40 -1.77
N ALA A 131 15.38 16.82 -2.45
CA ALA A 131 15.04 17.14 -3.82
C ALA A 131 13.56 17.49 -3.94
N ASP A 132 13.37 18.75 -4.30
CA ASP A 132 12.18 19.49 -4.71
C ASP A 132 10.88 18.68 -4.94
N LEU A 133 9.81 19.18 -4.31
CA LEU A 133 8.51 18.53 -4.10
C LEU A 133 7.69 18.30 -5.39
N SER A 134 8.17 18.70 -6.58
CA SER A 134 7.49 18.46 -7.85
C SER A 134 7.81 17.10 -8.51
N THR A 135 8.83 16.38 -8.02
CA THR A 135 9.32 15.10 -8.61
C THR A 135 8.92 13.85 -7.83
N SER A 136 8.13 14.02 -6.75
CA SER A 136 7.81 13.00 -5.75
C SER A 136 7.22 11.70 -6.31
N HIS A 137 6.45 11.78 -7.41
CA HIS A 137 5.89 10.58 -8.03
C HIS A 137 6.96 9.66 -8.64
N SER A 138 8.02 10.21 -9.23
CA SER A 138 9.09 9.41 -9.83
C SER A 138 9.94 8.73 -8.75
N TYR A 139 10.21 9.41 -7.64
CA TYR A 139 10.97 8.84 -6.53
C TYR A 139 10.20 7.73 -5.81
N GLU A 140 8.91 7.95 -5.51
CA GLU A 140 8.09 6.93 -4.85
C GLU A 140 7.86 5.70 -5.76
N GLN A 141 7.73 5.92 -7.07
CA GLN A 141 7.72 4.86 -8.08
C GLN A 141 9.05 4.09 -8.12
N ALA A 142 10.18 4.78 -8.16
CA ALA A 142 11.51 4.14 -8.17
C ALA A 142 11.76 3.33 -6.88
N LYS A 143 11.39 3.88 -5.70
CA LYS A 143 11.43 3.17 -4.41
C LYS A 143 10.56 1.91 -4.46
N GLN A 144 9.34 2.02 -4.97
CA GLN A 144 8.44 0.87 -5.14
C GLN A 144 9.01 -0.17 -6.12
N GLU A 145 9.65 0.24 -7.21
CA GLU A 145 10.28 -0.67 -8.16
C GLU A 145 11.44 -1.46 -7.54
N VAL A 146 12.33 -0.80 -6.79
CA VAL A 146 13.43 -1.47 -6.07
C VAL A 146 12.87 -2.50 -5.10
N LEU A 147 11.84 -2.14 -4.34
CA LEU A 147 11.19 -3.03 -3.36
C LEU A 147 10.46 -4.20 -4.05
N ASN A 148 9.77 -3.94 -5.16
CA ASN A 148 9.12 -4.98 -5.97
C ASN A 148 10.15 -5.93 -6.59
N SER A 149 11.33 -5.42 -7.00
CA SER A 149 12.41 -6.25 -7.54
C SER A 149 12.96 -7.22 -6.50
N PHE A 150 13.05 -6.79 -5.23
CA PHE A 150 13.45 -7.65 -4.13
C PHE A 150 12.40 -8.74 -3.87
N GLN A 151 11.12 -8.35 -3.79
CA GLN A 151 10.02 -9.31 -3.61
C GLN A 151 9.93 -10.32 -4.75
N ARG A 152 10.17 -9.88 -6.00
CA ARG A 152 10.30 -10.76 -7.18
C ARG A 152 11.44 -11.75 -7.01
N LYS A 153 12.64 -11.32 -6.59
CA LYS A 153 13.76 -12.24 -6.33
C LYS A 153 13.43 -13.27 -5.26
N PHE A 154 12.74 -12.87 -4.19
CA PHE A 154 12.30 -13.77 -3.14
C PHE A 154 11.34 -14.84 -3.67
N ILE A 155 10.26 -14.43 -4.34
CA ILE A 155 9.24 -15.38 -4.82
C ILE A 155 9.80 -16.32 -5.92
N CYS A 156 10.66 -15.82 -6.81
CA CYS A 156 11.33 -16.66 -7.81
C CYS A 156 12.20 -17.73 -7.15
N ARG A 157 13.03 -17.35 -6.17
CA ARG A 157 13.89 -18.31 -5.46
C ARG A 157 13.10 -19.40 -4.74
N VAL A 158 11.98 -19.05 -4.10
CA VAL A 158 11.12 -20.03 -3.42
C VAL A 158 10.47 -20.97 -4.44
N LEU A 159 10.02 -20.45 -5.58
CA LEU A 159 9.39 -21.25 -6.64
C LEU A 159 10.40 -22.13 -7.38
N GLU A 160 11.64 -21.69 -7.57
CA GLU A 160 12.74 -22.51 -8.10
C GLU A 160 13.02 -23.72 -7.20
N ARG A 161 13.14 -23.51 -5.88
CA ARG A 161 13.42 -24.59 -4.91
C ARG A 161 12.30 -25.61 -4.80
N THR A 162 11.08 -25.22 -5.16
CA THR A 162 9.87 -26.04 -5.07
C THR A 162 9.36 -26.51 -6.43
N GLU A 163 10.15 -26.32 -7.51
CA GLU A 163 9.81 -26.71 -8.88
C GLU A 163 8.44 -26.17 -9.35
N GLY A 164 8.11 -24.93 -8.96
CA GLY A 164 6.84 -24.29 -9.30
C GLY A 164 5.62 -24.85 -8.54
N ASN A 165 5.86 -25.64 -7.49
CA ASN A 165 4.80 -26.14 -6.62
C ASN A 165 4.39 -25.08 -5.58
N ILE A 166 3.35 -24.33 -5.93
CA ILE A 166 2.77 -23.25 -5.11
C ILE A 166 2.40 -23.74 -3.69
N SER A 167 1.89 -24.97 -3.54
CA SER A 167 1.51 -25.48 -2.21
C SER A 167 2.74 -25.74 -1.34
N LYS A 168 3.81 -26.32 -1.91
CA LYS A 168 5.07 -26.53 -1.18
C LYS A 168 5.77 -25.21 -0.87
N ALA A 169 5.75 -24.25 -1.81
CA ALA A 169 6.29 -22.90 -1.60
C ALA A 169 5.60 -22.16 -0.45
N ALA A 170 4.28 -22.26 -0.39
CA ALA A 170 3.44 -21.72 0.68
C ALA A 170 3.81 -22.33 2.04
N GLU A 171 3.88 -23.66 2.12
CA GLU A 171 4.24 -24.39 3.34
C GLU A 171 5.66 -24.08 3.82
N GLU A 172 6.64 -24.05 2.92
CA GLU A 172 8.05 -23.72 3.24
C GLU A 172 8.19 -22.31 3.83
N CYS A 173 7.40 -21.35 3.34
CA CYS A 173 7.42 -19.97 3.78
C CYS A 173 6.37 -19.64 4.85
N GLY A 174 5.58 -20.60 5.33
CA GLY A 174 4.47 -20.32 6.27
C GLY A 174 3.45 -19.30 5.75
N LEU A 175 3.30 -19.20 4.42
CA LEU A 175 2.36 -18.29 3.75
C LEU A 175 1.18 -19.09 3.19
N THR A 176 0.02 -18.46 3.03
CA THR A 176 -1.10 -19.13 2.38
C THR A 176 -0.82 -19.37 0.89
N ARG A 177 -1.44 -20.38 0.30
CA ARG A 177 -1.42 -20.55 -1.17
C ARG A 177 -1.95 -19.31 -1.91
N ALA A 178 -2.97 -18.67 -1.35
CA ALA A 178 -3.54 -17.43 -1.88
C ALA A 178 -2.55 -16.26 -1.82
N ALA A 179 -1.69 -16.20 -0.79
CA ALA A 179 -0.59 -15.24 -0.66
C ALA A 179 0.38 -15.33 -1.84
N ILE A 180 0.90 -16.53 -2.11
CA ILE A 180 1.82 -16.79 -3.22
C ILE A 180 1.17 -16.38 -4.55
N GLN A 181 -0.09 -16.78 -4.79
CA GLN A 181 -0.82 -16.40 -6.00
C GLN A 181 -1.09 -14.89 -6.11
N LYS A 182 -1.37 -14.21 -4.99
CA LYS A 182 -1.55 -12.75 -4.97
C LYS A 182 -0.24 -12.04 -5.31
N MET A 183 0.90 -12.52 -4.80
CA MET A 183 2.21 -11.98 -5.13
C MET A 183 2.60 -12.22 -6.59
N MET A 184 2.36 -13.43 -7.12
CA MET A 184 2.59 -13.75 -8.53
C MET A 184 1.78 -12.81 -9.46
N ARG A 185 0.50 -12.56 -9.14
CA ARG A 185 -0.33 -11.62 -9.89
C ARG A 185 0.16 -10.17 -9.77
N LYS A 186 0.49 -9.72 -8.55
CA LYS A 186 0.96 -8.35 -8.29
C LYS A 186 2.28 -8.07 -9.02
N LEU A 187 3.15 -9.07 -9.12
CA LEU A 187 4.47 -8.95 -9.75
C LEU A 187 4.48 -9.39 -11.22
N ASN A 188 3.35 -9.82 -11.77
CA ASN A 188 3.22 -10.37 -13.12
C ASN A 188 4.26 -11.47 -13.41
N ILE A 189 4.30 -12.48 -12.54
CA ILE A 189 5.17 -13.66 -12.64
C ILE A 189 4.29 -14.86 -12.98
N GLU A 190 4.60 -15.51 -14.10
CA GLU A 190 3.90 -16.71 -14.55
C GLU A 190 4.61 -17.98 -14.09
N ARG A 191 3.88 -19.10 -14.19
CA ARG A 191 4.46 -20.43 -13.93
C ARG A 191 5.50 -20.86 -14.96
N SER A 192 5.47 -20.23 -16.12
CA SER A 192 6.37 -20.41 -17.26
C SER A 192 7.67 -19.61 -17.15
N ASP A 193 7.74 -18.62 -16.24
CA ASP A 193 8.95 -17.82 -16.01
C ASP A 193 10.03 -18.60 -15.20
N PHE A 194 9.75 -19.87 -14.87
CA PHE A 194 10.66 -20.78 -14.20
C PHE A 194 11.35 -21.70 -15.22
N CYS A 195 12.60 -21.40 -15.56
CA CYS A 195 13.55 -22.28 -16.26
C CYS A 195 14.93 -22.14 -15.62
#